data_AF-A0A7C7PJP0-F1
#
_entry.id   AF-A0A7C7PJP0-F1
#
_cell.length_a   1.000
_cell.length_b   1.000
_cell.length_c   1.000
_cell.angle_alpha   90.00
_cell.angle_beta   90.00
_cell.angle_gamma   90.00
#
_symmetry.space_group_name_H-M   'P 1'
#
loop_
_entity.id
_entity.type
_entity.pdbx_description
1 polymer ?
#
loop_
_entity_poly.entity_id
_entity_poly.type
_entity_poly.pdbx_seq_one_letter_code
_entity_poly.pdbx_strand_id
1 'polypeptide(L)' 'MIALIAGKGDIVIDVLNFYKNNLYVVAFKGISEEKLKNYENVTWFSKIDIYKVINFLKENNINKVFFLGKFDQKLTF' A
#
# COMPACT_ATOMS: atom_id res chain seq x y z
N MET A 1 12.63 2.83 7.43
CA MET A 1 11.35 2.09 7.34
C MET A 1 10.96 1.96 5.88
N ILE A 2 10.34 0.86 5.46
CA ILE A 2 9.93 0.63 4.05
C ILE A 2 8.40 0.66 3.96
N ALA A 3 7.87 1.33 2.94
CA ALA A 3 6.46 1.21 2.58
C ALA A 3 6.24 0.34 1.35
N LEU A 4 5.16 -0.43 1.40
CA LEU A 4 4.58 -1.13 0.27
C LEU A 4 3.34 -0.38 -0.19
N ILE A 5 3.34 0.05 -1.45
CA ILE A 5 2.12 0.46 -2.13
C ILE A 5 1.50 -0.78 -2.77
N ALA A 6 0.37 -1.21 -2.22
CA ALA A 6 -0.25 -2.49 -2.53
C ALA A 6 -1.30 -2.38 -3.65
N GLY A 7 -1.17 -3.19 -4.70
CA GLY A 7 -2.20 -3.46 -5.70
C GLY A 7 -3.03 -4.71 -5.34
N LYS A 8 -3.65 -5.34 -6.35
CA LYS A 8 -4.35 -6.64 -6.17
C LYS A 8 -3.40 -7.82 -6.21
N GLY A 9 -3.84 -8.95 -5.65
CA GLY A 9 -3.19 -10.25 -5.82
C GLY A 9 -2.51 -10.77 -4.56
N ASP A 10 -2.47 -12.10 -4.45
CA ASP A 10 -2.02 -12.80 -3.24
C ASP A 10 -0.53 -12.58 -2.93
N ILE A 11 0.30 -12.23 -3.93
CA ILE A 11 1.72 -11.90 -3.71
C ILE A 11 1.92 -10.75 -2.70
N VAL A 12 0.95 -9.83 -2.61
CA VAL A 12 0.96 -8.74 -1.63
C VAL A 12 0.81 -9.30 -0.22
N ILE A 13 -0.05 -10.30 -0.05
CA ILE A 13 -0.32 -11.00 1.21
C ILE A 13 0.91 -11.81 1.62
N ASP A 14 1.53 -12.51 0.68
CA ASP A 14 2.75 -13.29 0.94
C ASP A 14 3.90 -12.40 1.45
N VAL A 15 4.07 -11.22 0.84
CA VAL A 15 5.09 -10.24 1.27
C VAL A 15 4.77 -9.65 2.64
N LEU A 16 3.50 -9.34 2.92
CA LEU A 16 3.06 -8.91 4.25
C LEU A 16 3.37 -9.96 5.32
N ASN A 17 3.06 -11.22 5.05
CA ASN A 17 3.34 -12.32 5.96
C ASN A 17 4.85 -12.52 6.18
N PHE A 18 5.67 -12.28 5.15
CA PHE A 18 7.13 -12.35 5.25
C PHE A 18 7.72 -11.21 6.10
N TYR A 19 7.29 -9.96 5.86
CA TYR A 19 7.81 -8.78 6.57
C TYR A 19 7.15 -8.54 7.95
N LYS A 20 6.04 -9.24 8.24
CA LYS A 20 5.23 -9.08 9.46
C LYS A 20 4.85 -7.61 9.69
N ASN A 21 5.33 -7.01 10.79
CA ASN A 21 5.01 -5.65 11.22
C ASN A 21 6.07 -4.61 10.82
N ASN A 22 7.11 -4.99 10.06
CA ASN A 22 8.21 -4.08 9.71
C ASN A 22 7.96 -3.29 8.40
N LEU A 23 6.71 -3.31 7.92
CA LEU A 23 6.32 -2.73 6.64
C LEU A 23 5.08 -1.85 6.85
N TYR A 24 5.12 -0.61 6.38
CA TYR A 24 3.91 0.18 6.24
C TYR A 24 3.24 -0.18 4.93
N VAL A 25 1.94 -0.46 4.96
CA VAL A 25 1.20 -0.75 3.73
C VAL A 25 0.25 0.38 3.42
N VAL A 26 0.36 0.89 2.21
CA VAL A 26 -0.56 1.87 1.63
C VAL A 26 -1.46 1.12 0.66
N ALA A 27 -2.76 1.13 0.94
CA ALA A 27 -3.80 0.49 0.13
C ALA A 27 -4.79 1.54 -0.40
N PHE A 28 -5.36 1.27 -1.58
CA PHE A 28 -6.35 2.12 -2.23
C PHE A 28 -7.65 1.35 -2.46
N LYS A 29 -8.78 1.96 -2.10
CA LYS A 29 -10.11 1.40 -2.33
C LYS A 29 -10.31 1.14 -3.84
N GLY A 30 -10.74 -0.07 -4.19
CA GLY A 30 -10.98 -0.50 -5.58
C GLY A 30 -9.76 -0.99 -6.35
N ILE A 31 -8.55 -0.77 -5.82
CA ILE A 31 -7.27 -1.18 -6.45
C ILE A 31 -6.54 -2.22 -5.61
N SER A 32 -6.54 -2.10 -4.28
CA SER A 32 -5.81 -3.05 -3.43
C SER A 32 -6.67 -4.25 -3.05
N GLU A 33 -6.00 -5.34 -2.67
CA GLU A 33 -6.66 -6.58 -2.23
C GLU A 33 -7.50 -6.35 -0.96
N GLU A 34 -8.74 -6.83 -0.93
CA GLU A 34 -9.64 -6.55 0.20
C GLU A 34 -9.21 -7.26 1.49
N LYS A 35 -8.51 -8.39 1.36
CA LYS A 35 -7.95 -9.15 2.49
C LYS A 35 -7.01 -8.30 3.36
N LEU A 36 -6.45 -7.22 2.82
CA LEU A 36 -5.59 -6.28 3.55
C LEU A 36 -6.31 -5.55 4.70
N LYS A 37 -7.65 -5.53 4.72
CA LYS A 37 -8.42 -4.95 5.84
C LYS A 37 -8.19 -5.68 7.17
N ASN A 38 -7.69 -6.92 7.13
CA ASN A 38 -7.41 -7.72 8.32
C ASN A 38 -6.05 -7.43 8.95
N TYR A 39 -5.27 -6.50 8.40
CA TYR A 39 -3.91 -6.19 8.83
C TYR A 39 -3.86 -4.78 9.44
N GLU A 40 -3.31 -4.67 10.66
CA GLU A 40 -3.28 -3.40 11.43
C GLU A 40 -2.32 -2.36 10.83
N ASN A 41 -1.27 -2.79 10.13
CA ASN A 41 -0.27 -1.94 9.51
C ASN A 41 -0.65 -1.41 8.11
N VAL A 42 -1.93 -1.50 7.75
CA VAL A 42 -2.46 -1.05 6.45
C VAL A 42 -3.22 0.25 6.60
N THR A 43 -2.73 1.30 5.93
CA THR A 43 -3.43 2.58 5.77
C THR A 43 -4.21 2.59 4.45
N TRP A 44 -5.51 2.82 4.54
CA TRP A 44 -6.42 2.84 3.40
C TRP A 44 -6.71 4.26 2.92
N PHE A 45 -6.52 4.50 1.63
CA PHE A 45 -6.90 5.71 0.93
C PHE A 45 -8.10 5.43 0.03
N SER A 46 -9.09 6.34 0.03
CA SER A 46 -10.31 6.19 -0.76
C SER A 46 -10.10 6.41 -2.27
N LYS A 47 -9.07 7.17 -2.64
CA LYS A 47 -8.65 7.47 -4.00
C LYS A 47 -7.14 7.62 -4.04
N ILE A 48 -6.55 7.52 -5.23
CA ILE A 48 -5.14 7.84 -5.42
C ILE A 48 -4.99 9.36 -5.40
N ASP A 49 -4.52 9.87 -4.28
CA ASP A 49 -4.13 11.26 -4.08
C ASP A 49 -2.64 11.26 -3.75
N ILE A 50 -1.81 11.47 -4.78
CA ILE A 50 -0.35 11.35 -4.66
C ILE A 50 0.20 12.28 -3.58
N TYR A 51 -0.33 13.50 -3.46
CA TYR A 51 0.13 14.45 -2.44
C TYR A 51 -0.14 13.93 -1.03
N LYS A 52 -1.33 13.37 -0.78
CA LYS A 52 -1.65 12.77 0.52
C LYS A 52 -0.77 11.56 0.83
N VAL A 53 -0.52 10.70 -0.16
CA VAL A 53 0.37 9.54 0.01
C VAL A 53 1.79 9.99 0.34
N ILE A 54 2.32 10.99 -0.39
CA ILE A 54 3.67 11.52 -0.12
C ILE A 54 3.75 12.15 1.27
N ASN A 55 2.76 12.94 1.68
CA ASN A 55 2.75 13.56 3.01
C ASN A 55 2.70 12.50 4.12
N PHE A 56 1.83 11.49 3.97
CA PHE A 56 1.77 10.35 4.88
C PHE A 56 3.13 9.64 5.02
N LEU A 57 3.81 9.39 3.90
CA LEU A 57 5.13 8.75 3.92
C LEU A 57 6.18 9.61 4.64
N LYS A 58 6.17 10.93 4.41
CA LYS A 58 7.08 11.88 5.07
C LYS A 58 6.83 11.96 6.58
N GLU A 59 5.57 12.09 6.99
CA GLU A 59 5.17 12.16 8.41
C GLU A 59 5.59 10.90 9.19
N ASN A 60 5.63 9.74 8.52
CA ASN A 60 6.06 8.47 9.11
C ASN A 60 7.56 8.16 8.91
N ASN A 61 8.37 9.12 8.44
CA ASN A 61 9.81 8.94 8.16
C ASN A 61 10.13 7.76 7.21
N ILE A 62 9.27 7.54 6.21
CA ILE A 62 9.42 6.49 5.21
C ILE A 62 10.12 7.05 3.97
N ASN A 63 11.32 6.54 3.70
CA ASN A 63 12.17 6.99 2.58
C ASN A 63 12.42 5.91 1.51
N LYS A 64 11.89 4.70 1.72
CA LYS A 64 11.96 3.59 0.77
C LYS A 64 10.55 3.11 0.50
N VAL A 65 10.20 3.05 -0.78
CA VAL A 65 8.87 2.63 -1.24
C VAL A 65 9.05 1.63 -2.35
N PHE A 66 8.22 0.59 -2.36
CA PHE A 66 8.07 -0.28 -3.51
C PHE A 66 6.60 -0.52 -3.82
N PHE A 67 6.34 -0.89 -5.06
CA PHE A 67 5.01 -1.19 -5.57
C PHE A 67 4.92 -2.69 -5.80
N LEU A 68 3.82 -3.31 -5.37
CA LEU A 68 3.61 -4.73 -5.56
C LEU A 68 2.15 -5.03 -5.80
N GLY A 69 1.89 -6.01 -6.66
CA GLY A 69 0.55 -6.42 -7.05
C GLY A 69 0.14 -5.84 -8.40
N LYS A 70 -1.06 -6.22 -8.82
CA LYS A 70 -1.65 -5.76 -10.08
C LYS A 70 -2.31 -4.39 -9.90
N PHE A 71 -1.94 -3.45 -10.75
CA PHE A 71 -2.57 -2.15 -10.88
C PHE A 71 -3.23 -2.10 -12.25
N ASP A 72 -4.57 -2.16 -12.31
CA ASP A 72 -5.28 -2.04 -13.57
C ASP A 72 -5.18 -0.60 -14.08
N GLN A 73 -4.78 -0.42 -15.35
CA GLN A 73 -4.72 0.87 -16.05
C GLN A 73 -6.12 1.47 -16.25
N LYS A 74 -6.66 2.08 -15.20
CA LYS A 74 -7.60 3.22 -15.29
C LYS A 74 -7.13 4.34 -14.37
N LEU A 75 -5.81 4.52 -14.27
CA LEU A 75 -5.19 5.70 -13.67
C LEU A 75 -5.21 6.83 -14.71
N THR A 76 -6.39 7.35 -15.01
CA THR A 76 -6.50 8.67 -15.64
C THR A 76 -6.12 9.70 -14.59
N PHE A 77 -4.93 10.28 -14.76
CA PHE A 77 -4.46 11.45 -14.01
C PHE A 77 -5.19 12.72 -14.46
#